data_AF-K2B9F9-F1
#
_entry.id   AF-K2B9F9-F1
#
_cell.length_a   1.000
_cell.length_b   1.000
_cell.length_c   1.000
_cell.angle_alpha   90.00
_cell.angle_beta   90.00
_cell.angle_gamma   90.00
#
_symmetry.space_group_name_H-M   'P 1'
#
loop_
_entity.id
_entity.type
_entity.pdbx_description
1 polymer ?
#
loop_
_entity_poly.entity_id
_entity_poly.type
_entity_poly.pdbx_seq_one_letter_code
_entity_poly.pdbx_strand_id
1 'polypeptide(L)'
;MVCYRQSDHTTADDASRYEPTHLREQEWKKEPIVRLRRYLEKLGVWNEKVEEKIQTECAAEVDLAVKEYLETKPQPLTSMFDYLYETLPAAYMPQRDTLKNVENVGHE
;
A
#
# COMPACT_ATOMS: atom_id res chain seq x y z
N MET A 1 13.74 -7.03 -17.54
CA MET A 1 12.52 -7.79 -17.16
C MET A 1 11.34 -7.09 -17.80
N VAL A 2 10.42 -7.82 -18.43
CA VAL A 2 9.23 -7.23 -19.07
C VAL A 2 8.02 -7.53 -18.18
N CYS A 3 7.28 -6.50 -17.81
CA CYS A 3 6.13 -6.56 -16.90
C CYS A 3 5.02 -5.62 -17.40
N TYR A 4 3.80 -5.80 -16.88
CA TYR A 4 2.67 -4.95 -17.20
C TYR A 4 1.84 -4.64 -15.95
N ARG A 5 1.41 -3.39 -15.79
CA ARG A 5 0.59 -2.92 -14.66
C ARG A 5 -0.88 -2.98 -15.05
N GLN A 6 -1.64 -3.79 -14.33
CA GLN A 6 -3.06 -4.03 -14.64
C GLN A 6 -3.99 -2.91 -14.16
N SER A 7 -3.52 -2.08 -13.25
CA SER A 7 -4.22 -0.92 -12.72
C SER A 7 -3.68 0.37 -13.33
N ASP A 8 -4.38 1.46 -13.06
CA ASP A 8 -3.96 2.80 -13.44
C ASP A 8 -2.66 3.20 -12.71
N HIS A 9 -2.07 4.34 -13.08
CA HIS A 9 -0.77 4.73 -12.52
C HIS A 9 -0.79 4.94 -11.02
N THR A 10 -1.85 5.56 -10.55
CA THR A 10 -2.15 5.83 -9.16
C THR A 10 -3.66 5.79 -8.97
N THR A 11 -4.13 5.91 -7.74
CA THR A 11 -5.57 6.04 -7.44
C THR A 11 -6.21 7.32 -7.98
N ALA A 12 -5.41 8.31 -8.38
CA ALA A 12 -5.86 9.57 -8.97
C ALA A 12 -5.74 9.62 -10.51
N ASP A 13 -5.24 8.54 -11.12
CA ASP A 13 -5.02 8.45 -12.56
C ASP A 13 -6.21 7.80 -13.29
N ASP A 14 -6.30 8.04 -14.60
CA ASP A 14 -7.23 7.36 -15.51
C ASP A 14 -6.47 6.90 -16.74
N ALA A 15 -6.13 5.61 -16.78
CA ALA A 15 -5.35 5.05 -17.87
C ALA A 15 -6.11 4.97 -19.20
N SER A 16 -7.45 4.99 -19.18
CA SER A 16 -8.26 4.90 -20.40
C SER A 16 -7.99 6.04 -21.39
N ARG A 17 -7.41 7.14 -20.89
CA ARG A 17 -7.02 8.31 -21.68
C ARG A 17 -5.81 8.09 -22.57
N TYR A 18 -4.95 7.13 -22.24
CA TYR A 18 -3.67 6.92 -22.91
C TYR A 18 -3.35 5.45 -23.21
N GLU A 19 -4.14 4.51 -22.68
CA GLU A 19 -4.00 3.08 -22.89
C GLU A 19 -5.06 2.55 -23.87
N PRO A 20 -4.68 1.77 -24.90
CA PRO A 20 -5.64 1.10 -25.75
C PRO A 20 -6.51 0.12 -24.94
N THR A 21 -7.83 0.19 -25.13
CA THR A 21 -8.83 -0.58 -24.36
C THR A 21 -8.60 -2.08 -24.31
N HIS A 22 -8.01 -2.67 -25.36
CA HIS A 22 -7.77 -4.11 -25.47
C HIS A 22 -6.42 -4.57 -24.90
N LEU A 23 -5.49 -3.65 -24.62
CA LEU A 23 -4.13 -4.01 -24.22
C LEU A 23 -4.14 -4.69 -22.84
N ARG A 24 -4.93 -4.17 -21.91
CA ARG A 24 -5.05 -4.70 -20.54
C ARG A 24 -5.51 -6.14 -20.52
N GLU A 25 -6.57 -6.46 -21.28
CA GLU A 25 -7.07 -7.83 -21.41
C GLU A 25 -6.06 -8.79 -22.06
N GLN A 26 -5.26 -8.31 -23.02
CA GLN A 26 -4.23 -9.11 -23.66
C GLN A 26 -3.08 -9.42 -22.69
N GLU A 27 -2.63 -8.43 -21.92
CA GLU A 27 -1.57 -8.58 -20.95
C GLU A 27 -2.01 -9.38 -19.72
N TRP A 28 -3.29 -9.33 -19.33
CA TRP A 28 -3.85 -10.18 -18.27
C TRP A 28 -3.64 -11.68 -18.54
N LYS A 29 -3.66 -12.10 -19.81
CA LYS A 29 -3.40 -13.50 -20.19
C LYS A 29 -1.96 -13.95 -19.96
N LYS A 30 -1.02 -13.01 -19.77
CA LYS A 30 0.41 -13.25 -19.53
C LYS A 30 0.78 -13.17 -18.05
N GLU A 31 -0.20 -13.01 -17.17
CA GLU A 31 0.02 -12.83 -15.74
C GLU A 31 0.75 -14.05 -15.11
N PRO A 32 1.61 -13.82 -14.10
CA PRO A 32 2.53 -14.84 -13.61
C PRO A 32 1.92 -15.87 -12.64
N ILE A 33 0.82 -15.57 -11.97
CA ILE A 33 0.18 -16.38 -10.92
C ILE A 33 -0.37 -17.69 -11.53
N VAL A 34 -1.21 -17.64 -12.56
CA VAL A 34 -1.72 -18.86 -13.22
C VAL A 34 -0.59 -19.66 -13.86
N ARG A 35 0.44 -18.98 -14.37
CA ARG A 35 1.63 -19.67 -14.91
C ARG A 35 2.36 -20.47 -13.83
N LEU A 36 2.56 -19.86 -12.66
CA LEU A 36 3.19 -20.52 -11.51
C LEU A 36 2.30 -21.63 -10.96
N ARG A 37 1.00 -21.38 -10.78
CA ARG A 37 0.02 -22.37 -10.33
C ARG A 37 0.08 -23.64 -11.18
N ARG A 38 -0.04 -23.50 -12.51
CA ARG A 38 0.03 -24.64 -13.45
C ARG A 38 1.34 -25.41 -13.36
N TYR A 39 2.45 -24.72 -13.09
CA TYR A 39 3.75 -25.37 -12.89
C TYR A 39 3.75 -26.19 -11.58
N LEU A 40 3.24 -25.65 -10.48
CA LEU A 40 3.19 -26.33 -9.20
C LEU A 40 2.17 -27.50 -9.19
N GLU A 41 1.06 -27.37 -9.91
CA GLU A 41 0.10 -28.47 -10.12
C GLU A 41 0.75 -29.66 -10.83
N LYS A 42 1.56 -29.39 -11.87
CA LYS A 42 2.32 -30.45 -12.56
C LYS A 42 3.35 -31.14 -11.67
N LEU A 43 3.85 -30.46 -10.65
CA LEU A 43 4.73 -31.03 -9.65
C LEU A 43 3.97 -31.79 -8.54
N GLY A 44 2.63 -31.74 -8.54
CA GLY A 44 1.80 -32.39 -7.52
C GLY A 44 1.84 -31.71 -6.15
N VAL A 45 2.41 -30.51 -6.05
CA VAL A 45 2.55 -29.75 -4.79
C VAL A 45 1.50 -28.64 -4.62
N TRP A 46 0.60 -28.49 -5.60
CA TRP A 46 -0.49 -27.52 -5.57
C TRP A 46 -1.82 -28.16 -5.93
N ASN A 47 -2.87 -27.74 -5.24
CA ASN A 47 -4.26 -28.09 -5.51
C ASN A 47 -5.19 -27.01 -4.93
N GLU A 48 -6.49 -27.15 -5.22
CA GLU A 48 -7.54 -26.20 -4.80
C GLU A 48 -7.56 -25.97 -3.27
N LYS A 49 -7.35 -27.01 -2.47
CA LYS A 49 -7.33 -26.89 -1.00
C LYS A 49 -6.15 -26.04 -0.51
N VAL A 50 -4.98 -26.16 -1.14
CA VAL A 50 -3.82 -25.33 -0.82
C VAL A 50 -4.08 -23.88 -1.23
N GLU A 51 -4.68 -23.68 -2.39
CA GLU A 51 -5.02 -22.36 -2.92
C GLU A 51 -6.04 -21.62 -2.03
N GLU A 52 -7.14 -22.27 -1.66
CA GLU A 52 -8.16 -21.72 -0.78
C GLU A 52 -7.59 -21.36 0.60
N LYS A 53 -6.73 -22.23 1.14
CA LYS A 53 -6.03 -21.97 2.41
C LYS A 53 -5.19 -20.71 2.33
N ILE A 54 -4.33 -20.57 1.31
CA ILE A 54 -3.46 -19.41 1.15
C ILE A 54 -4.27 -18.14 0.90
N GLN A 55 -5.32 -18.20 0.08
CA GLN A 55 -6.20 -17.04 -0.15
C GLN A 55 -6.85 -16.56 1.16
N THR A 56 -7.33 -17.50 1.99
CA THR A 56 -7.91 -17.18 3.30
C THR A 56 -6.88 -16.56 4.24
N GLU A 57 -5.68 -17.12 4.30
CA GLU A 57 -4.58 -16.61 5.12
C GLU A 57 -4.17 -15.19 4.67
N CYS A 58 -4.00 -14.96 3.37
CA CYS A 58 -3.69 -13.64 2.82
C CYS A 58 -4.81 -12.63 3.09
N ALA A 59 -6.07 -13.01 2.95
CA ALA A 59 -7.19 -12.12 3.25
C ALA A 59 -7.20 -11.70 4.72
N ALA A 60 -6.99 -12.66 5.64
CA ALA A 60 -6.91 -12.38 7.07
C ALA A 60 -5.72 -11.48 7.43
N GLU A 61 -4.57 -11.67 6.78
CA GLU A 61 -3.38 -10.83 6.98
C GLU A 61 -3.62 -9.38 6.52
N VAL A 62 -4.25 -9.19 5.35
CA VAL A 62 -4.62 -7.87 4.84
C VAL A 62 -5.63 -7.19 5.77
N ASP A 63 -6.68 -7.90 6.20
CA ASP A 63 -7.69 -7.34 7.09
C ASP A 63 -7.09 -6.91 8.44
N LEU A 64 -6.19 -7.70 9.00
CA LEU A 64 -5.47 -7.35 10.22
C LEU A 64 -4.60 -6.11 10.02
N ALA A 65 -3.81 -6.06 8.95
CA ALA A 65 -2.95 -4.90 8.65
C ALA A 65 -3.77 -3.62 8.44
N VAL A 66 -4.92 -3.71 7.77
CA VAL A 66 -5.86 -2.57 7.61
C VAL A 66 -6.39 -2.13 8.96
N LYS A 67 -6.81 -3.06 9.82
CA LYS A 67 -7.30 -2.74 11.16
C LYS A 67 -6.22 -2.06 12.02
N GLU A 68 -5.00 -2.59 12.04
CA GLU A 68 -3.87 -2.00 12.76
C GLU A 68 -3.54 -0.59 12.26
N TYR A 69 -3.58 -0.38 10.94
CA TYR A 69 -3.40 0.94 10.36
C TYR A 69 -4.51 1.92 10.80
N LEU A 70 -5.77 1.51 10.80
CA LEU A 70 -6.89 2.35 11.23
C LEU A 70 -6.86 2.66 12.74
N GLU A 71 -6.27 1.79 13.55
CA GLU A 71 -6.05 2.01 14.99
C GLU A 71 -4.80 2.87 15.27
N THR A 72 -3.97 3.14 14.25
CA THR A 72 -2.80 3.98 14.40
C THR A 72 -3.23 5.42 14.69
N LYS A 73 -2.87 5.91 15.87
CA LYS A 73 -3.15 7.30 16.25
C LYS A 73 -2.42 8.26 15.30
N PRO A 74 -3.04 9.39 14.92
CA PRO A 74 -2.36 10.44 14.20
C PRO A 74 -1.06 10.83 14.90
N GLN A 75 -0.01 11.04 14.12
CA GLN A 75 1.25 11.56 14.66
C GLN A 75 1.02 12.97 15.22
N PRO A 76 1.74 13.34 16.28
CA PRO A 76 1.74 14.72 16.74
C PRO A 76 2.08 15.69 15.60
N LEU A 77 1.45 16.86 15.56
CA LEU A 77 1.78 17.96 14.64
C LEU A 77 3.27 18.31 14.70
N THR A 78 3.87 18.21 15.87
CA THR A 78 5.32 18.44 16.07
C THR A 78 6.22 17.46 15.33
N SER A 79 5.70 16.29 14.91
CA SER A 79 6.46 15.26 14.18
C SER A 79 7.02 15.73 12.84
N MET A 80 6.41 16.74 12.21
CA MET A 80 6.95 17.34 10.99
C MET A 80 8.33 18.01 11.19
N PHE A 81 8.66 18.38 12.43
CA PHE A 81 9.95 18.97 12.80
C PHE A 81 10.95 17.93 13.32
N ASP A 82 10.46 16.89 13.99
CA ASP A 82 11.30 15.92 14.69
C ASP A 82 12.17 15.07 13.74
N TYR A 83 11.77 14.95 12.47
CA TYR A 83 12.49 14.20 11.42
C TYR A 83 13.01 15.09 10.28
N LEU A 84 12.95 16.41 10.42
CA LEU A 84 13.33 17.34 9.36
C LEU A 84 14.85 17.51 9.25
N TYR A 85 15.55 17.49 10.38
CA TYR A 85 17.01 17.59 10.49
C TYR A 85 17.51 16.69 11.63
N GLU A 86 18.77 16.29 11.61
CA GLU A 86 19.41 15.60 12.74
C GLU A 86 19.34 16.44 14.03
N THR A 87 19.54 17.75 13.91
CA THR A 87 19.29 18.73 14.98
C THR A 87 18.47 19.87 14.40
N LEU A 88 17.31 20.14 14.99
CA LEU A 88 16.40 21.16 14.48
C LEU A 88 17.05 22.56 14.59
N PRO A 89 17.21 23.29 13.47
CA PRO A 89 17.74 24.65 13.51
C PRO A 89 16.87 25.58 14.37
N ALA A 90 17.52 26.48 15.11
CA ALA A 90 16.85 27.39 16.04
C ALA A 90 15.72 28.23 15.41
N ALA A 91 15.82 28.53 14.10
CA ALA A 91 14.80 29.26 13.36
C ALA A 91 13.43 28.56 13.32
N TYR A 92 13.38 27.24 13.45
CA TYR A 92 12.13 26.46 13.43
C TYR A 92 11.54 26.22 14.83
N MET A 93 12.30 26.48 15.91
CA MET A 93 11.84 26.28 17.30
C MET A 93 10.52 27.01 17.61
N PRO A 94 10.33 28.30 17.24
CA PRO A 94 9.07 29.00 17.53
C PRO A 94 7.85 28.39 16.84
N GLN A 95 8.03 27.86 15.63
CA GLN A 95 6.96 27.20 14.87
C GLN A 95 6.58 25.87 15.52
N ARG A 96 7.59 25.09 15.95
CA ARG A 96 7.39 23.84 16.68
C ARG A 96 6.66 24.05 18.00
N ASP A 97 7.06 25.06 18.77
CA ASP A 97 6.44 25.37 20.05
C ASP A 97 4.98 25.84 19.89
N THR A 98 4.69 26.58 18.81
CA THR A 98 3.30 26.97 18.47
C THR A 98 2.43 25.74 18.23
N LEU A 99 2.87 24.79 17.39
CA LEU A 99 2.11 23.56 17.14
C LEU A 99 1.96 22.72 18.41
N LYS A 100 3.00 22.60 19.23
CA LYS A 100 2.94 21.90 20.52
C LYS A 100 1.84 22.45 21.43
N ASN A 101 1.63 23.76 21.43
CA ASN A 101 0.58 24.39 22.24
C ASN A 101 -0.82 24.17 21.66
N VAL A 102 -0.96 24.13 20.33
CA VAL A 102 -2.24 23.82 19.66
C VAL A 102 -2.67 22.38 19.96
N GLU A 103 -1.75 21.42 19.99
CA GLU A 103 -2.06 20.02 20.32
C GLU A 103 -2.62 19.83 21.74
N ASN A 104 -2.25 20.71 22.68
CA ASN A 104 -2.74 20.65 24.07
C ASN A 104 -4.14 21.24 24.24
N VAL A 105 -4.61 22.05 23.28
CA VAL A 105 -5.96 22.60 23.24
C VAL A 105 -6.77 21.68 22.34
N GLY A 106 -7.24 20.56 22.91
CA GLY A 106 -7.93 19.52 22.17
C GLY A 106 -8.97 20.07 21.18
N HIS A 107 -8.98 19.52 19.97
CA HIS A 107 -10.05 19.75 19.01
C HIS A 107 -11.34 19.13 19.58
N GLU A 108 -12.23 19.96 20.14
CA GLU A 108 -13.67 19.66 20.26
C GLU A 108 -14.32 19.55 18.89
#